data_AF-A0A2D8D4Y1-F1
#
_entry.id   AF-A0A2D8D4Y1-F1
#
_cell.length_a   1.000
_cell.length_b   1.000
_cell.length_c   1.000
_cell.angle_alpha   90.00
_cell.angle_beta   90.00
_cell.angle_gamma   90.00
#
_symmetry.space_group_name_H-M   'P 1'
#
loop_
_entity.id
_entity.type
_entity.pdbx_description
1 polymer ?
#
loop_
_entity_poly.entity_id
_entity_poly.type
_entity_poly.pdbx_seq_one_letter_code
_entity_poly.pdbx_strand_id
1 'polypeptide(L)' 'MTDLHLLYRTCGAETRDDYLRSLAHENGLPLECVRCIADRLGEREDFGALVLICEDRRARAR' A
#
# COMPACT_ATOMS: atom_id res chain seq x y z
N MET A 1 4.50 -8.36 -16.46
CA MET A 1 5.35 -7.38 -15.76
C MET A 1 4.44 -6.20 -15.45
N THR A 2 3.94 -6.13 -14.22
CA THR A 2 3.10 -5.02 -13.78
C THR A 2 4.02 -3.90 -13.39
N ASP A 3 4.13 -2.88 -14.23
CA ASP A 3 4.94 -1.69 -13.97
C ASP A 3 4.43 -0.99 -12.70
N LEU A 4 5.14 -1.22 -11.60
CA LEU A 4 4.94 -0.57 -10.31
C LEU A 4 4.81 0.95 -10.46
N HIS A 5 5.64 1.55 -11.31
CA HIS A 5 5.59 2.95 -11.69
C HIS A 5 4.24 3.42 -12.26
N LEU A 6 3.55 2.56 -13.01
CA LEU A 6 2.23 2.87 -13.54
C LEU A 6 1.18 2.86 -12.42
N LEU A 7 1.27 1.90 -11.50
CA LEU A 7 0.35 1.76 -10.36
C LEU A 7 0.40 2.97 -9.42
N TYR A 8 1.62 3.45 -9.12
CA TYR A 8 1.83 4.66 -8.32
C TYR A 8 1.20 5.89 -8.98
N ARG A 9 1.46 6.08 -10.27
CA ARG A 9 0.87 7.19 -11.05
C ARG A 9 -0.65 7.12 -11.14
N THR A 10 -1.24 5.93 -11.26
CA THR A 10 -2.70 5.77 -11.26
C THR A 10 -3.32 6.18 -9.93
N CYS A 11 -2.60 6.02 -8.83
CA CYS A 11 -3.03 6.45 -7.51
C CYS A 11 -2.68 7.92 -7.19
N GLY A 12 -1.98 8.61 -8.10
CA GLY A 12 -1.51 9.98 -7.90
C GLY A 12 -0.28 10.12 -7.00
N ALA A 13 0.33 9.00 -6.61
CA ALA A 13 1.53 9.00 -5.78
C ALA A 13 2.80 9.05 -6.66
N GLU A 14 3.71 9.96 -6.33
CA GLU A 14 5.00 10.08 -7.03
C GLU A 14 6.05 9.10 -6.50
N THR A 15 5.88 8.61 -5.26
CA THR A 15 6.84 7.72 -4.58
C THR A 15 6.15 6.67 -3.70
N ARG A 16 6.89 5.61 -3.36
CA ARG A 16 6.44 4.55 -2.43
C ARG A 16 5.89 5.13 -1.12
N ASP A 17 6.59 6.09 -0.51
CA ASP A 17 6.19 6.67 0.78
C ASP A 17 4.87 7.44 0.68
N ASP A 18 4.69 8.20 -0.41
CA ASP A 18 3.46 8.94 -0.66
C ASP A 18 2.26 8.01 -0.89
N TYR A 19 2.48 6.91 -1.60
CA TYR A 19 1.48 5.86 -1.77
C TYR A 19 1.11 5.20 -0.44
N LEU A 20 2.10 4.83 0.39
CA LEU A 20 1.86 4.21 1.69
C LEU A 20 1.06 5.13 2.61
N ARG A 21 1.32 6.44 2.55
CA ARG A 21 0.58 7.46 3.29
C ARG A 21 -0.86 7.58 2.81
N SER A 22 -1.08 7.64 1.50
CA SER A 22 -2.43 7.67 0.94
C SER A 22 -3.21 6.38 1.24
N LEU A 23 -2.58 5.22 1.12
CA LEU A 23 -3.17 3.91 1.43
C LEU A 23 -3.53 3.80 2.92
N ALA A 24 -2.65 4.25 3.80
CA ALA A 24 -2.92 4.33 5.24
C ALA A 24 -4.14 5.23 5.53
N HIS A 25 -4.19 6.41 4.92
CA HIS A 25 -5.29 7.36 5.10
C HIS A 25 -6.63 6.82 4.56
N GLU A 26 -6.65 6.24 3.36
CA GLU A 26 -7.81 5.64 2.70
C GLU A 26 -8.39 4.45 3.49
N ASN A 27 -7.52 3.64 4.10
CA ASN A 27 -7.91 2.48 4.89
C ASN A 27 -8.15 2.81 6.37
N GLY A 28 -7.89 4.04 6.81
CA GLY A 28 -7.94 4.43 8.22
C GLY A 28 -6.91 3.68 9.09
N LEU A 29 -5.84 3.18 8.47
CA LEU A 29 -4.77 2.45 9.14
C LEU A 29 -3.61 3.40 9.47
N PRO A 30 -2.88 3.17 10.57
CA PRO A 30 -1.71 3.97 10.87
C PRO A 30 -0.58 3.65 9.87
N LEU A 31 0.16 4.68 9.45
CA LEU A 31 1.23 4.57 8.45
C LEU A 31 2.33 3.56 8.86
N GLU A 32 2.60 3.45 10.16
CA GLU A 32 3.52 2.46 10.73
C GLU A 32 3.09 1.01 10.41
N CYS A 33 1.79 0.71 10.44
CA CYS A 33 1.27 -0.61 10.10
C CYS A 33 1.50 -0.90 8.61
N VAL A 34 1.19 0.05 7.75
CA VAL A 34 1.35 -0.10 6.30
C VAL A 34 2.83 -0.23 5.93
N ARG A 35 3.71 0.57 6.55
CA ARG A 35 5.17 0.43 6.42
C ARG A 35 5.66 -0.94 6.90
N CYS A 36 5.17 -1.43 8.03
CA CYS A 36 5.57 -2.73 8.57
C CYS A 36 5.13 -3.89 7.65
N ILE A 37 3.94 -3.79 7.02
CA ILE A 37 3.50 -4.77 6.01
C ILE A 37 4.38 -4.67 4.75
N ALA A 38 4.69 -3.46 4.31
CA ALA A 38 5.55 -3.21 3.14
C ALA A 38 6.99 -3.70 3.37
N ASP A 39 7.54 -3.51 4.57
CA ASP A 39 8.84 -4.01 4.99
C ASP A 39 8.86 -5.55 5.04
N ARG A 40 7.78 -6.15 5.56
CA ARG A 40 7.61 -7.61 5.64
C ARG A 40 7.41 -8.28 4.28
N LEU A 41 6.88 -7.55 3.29
CA LEU A 41 6.79 -8.00 1.89
C LEU A 41 8.16 -7.94 1.17
N GLY A 42 9.12 -7.19 1.73
CA GLY A 42 10.48 -7.04 1.21
C GLY A 42 10.56 -6.22 -0.08
N GLU A 43 11.78 -6.04 -0.61
CA GLU A 43 12.08 -5.31 -1.86
C GLU A 43 11.35 -5.87 -3.10
N ARG A 44 10.83 -7.09 -2.99
CA ARG A 44 10.04 -7.73 -4.04
C ARG A 44 8.65 -7.15 -4.19
N GLU A 45 8.27 -6.14 -3.39
CA GLU A 45 7.49 -5.13 -4.09
C GLU A 45 6.08 -5.51 -4.46
N ASP A 46 5.49 -6.57 -3.89
CA ASP A 46 4.19 -7.02 -4.37
C ASP A 46 3.14 -6.02 -3.85
N PHE A 47 3.10 -4.87 -4.52
CA PHE A 47 2.17 -3.78 -4.28
C PHE A 47 0.75 -4.27 -4.33
N GLY A 48 0.49 -5.20 -5.25
CA GLY A 48 -0.77 -5.93 -5.29
C GLY A 48 -1.09 -6.58 -3.95
N ALA A 49 -0.13 -7.29 -3.34
CA ALA A 49 -0.33 -7.91 -2.03
C ALA A 49 -0.50 -6.87 -0.90
N LEU A 50 0.29 -5.79 -0.90
CA LEU A 50 0.15 -4.71 0.09
C LEU A 50 -1.27 -4.10 0.07
N VAL A 51 -1.77 -3.79 -1.13
CA VAL A 51 -3.12 -3.26 -1.35
C VAL A 51 -4.17 -4.26 -0.90
N LEU A 52 -4.03 -5.51 -1.33
CA LEU A 52 -4.96 -6.58 -0.97
C LEU A 52 -5.05 -6.75 0.56
N ILE A 53 -3.91 -6.69 1.25
CA ILE A 53 -3.85 -6.80 2.72
C ILE A 53 -4.49 -5.59 3.40
N CYS A 54 -4.25 -4.37 2.91
CA CYS A 54 -4.86 -3.17 3.47
C CYS A 54 -6.39 -3.17 3.27
N GLU A 55 -6.85 -3.52 2.06
CA GLU A 55 -8.28 -3.61 1.74
C GLU A 55 -8.98 -4.71 2.56
N ASP A 56 -8.38 -5.90 2.72
CA ASP A 56 -8.93 -6.97 3.57
C ASP A 56 -9.03 -6.52 5.04
N ARG A 57 -8.01 -5.83 5.56
CA ARG A 57 -8.04 -5.26 6.92
C ARG A 57 -9.13 -4.22 7.09
N ARG A 58 -9.31 -3.32 6.12
CA ARG A 58 -10.39 -2.34 6.10
C ARG A 58 -11.76 -3.01 6.08
N ALA A 59 -11.92 -4.06 5.27
CA ALA A 59 -13.18 -4.81 5.18
C ALA A 59 -13.52 -5.55 6.49
N ARG A 60 -12.51 -6.03 7.23
CA ARG A 60 -12.69 -6.65 8.56
C ARG A 60 -12.89 -5.67 9.70
N ALA A 61 -12.48 -4.41 9.53
CA ALA A 61 -12.65 -3.36 10.53
C ALA A 61 -14.07 -2.73 10.49
N ARG A 62 -14.95 -3.22 9.61
CA ARG A 62 -16.32 -2.75 9.40
C ARG A 62 -17.34 -3.78 9.88
#